data_AF-A0A4Q4YJ37-F1
#
_entry.id   AF-A0A4Q4YJ37-F1
#
_cell.length_a   1.000
_cell.length_b   1.000
_cell.length_c   1.000
_cell.angle_alpha   90.00
_cell.angle_beta   90.00
_cell.angle_gamma   90.00
#
_symmetry.space_group_name_H-M   'P 1'
#
loop_
_entity.id
_entity.type
_entity.pdbx_description
1 polymer ?
#
loop_
_entity_poly.entity_id
_entity_poly.type
_entity_poly.pdbx_seq_one_letter_code
_entity_poly.pdbx_strand_id
1 'polypeptide(L)'
;MSSTVTFNVTDLETLKYLVQRDQDSGLLHLLLAEVCPSSLRQLSITLRLPPSFFKTLENDVASLTEGSSGSGEDILEETPHDEAPSQQLKMWTRVWAALASRLKQLQSLQIWLDNDDKSSWSMVNERAILSHLAASISIGSIPGLEHVSVNLPLLHPRYETPERHFTKDGPSPPACFTIQRSLRPILHSEEIAPGQFHVTDDSELTILVELFEIQPDASENRSLADVVDWVREAWGKGVDVEAEIEALINEGIII
;
A
#
# COMPACT_ATOMS: atom_id res chain seq x y z
N MET A 1 -10.72 25.10 21.10
CA MET A 1 -10.76 23.91 20.24
C MET A 1 -10.02 24.27 18.97
N SER A 2 -8.79 23.78 18.79
CA SER A 2 -8.04 24.03 17.55
C SER A 2 -8.70 23.21 16.44
N SER A 3 -9.16 23.85 15.37
CA SER A 3 -9.62 23.14 14.18
C SER A 3 -8.44 22.37 13.60
N THR A 4 -8.47 21.05 13.65
CA THR A 4 -7.44 20.22 13.03
C THR A 4 -7.74 20.13 11.55
N VAL A 5 -6.85 20.64 10.71
CA VAL A 5 -6.94 20.55 9.25
C VAL A 5 -6.10 19.36 8.80
N THR A 6 -6.72 18.45 8.03
CA THR A 6 -6.04 17.33 7.37
C THR A 6 -5.82 17.67 5.91
N PHE A 7 -4.57 17.57 5.45
CA PHE A 7 -4.25 17.70 4.03
C PHE A 7 -4.22 16.31 3.39
N ASN A 8 -4.91 16.12 2.26
CA ASN A 8 -5.01 14.84 1.57
C ASN A 8 -4.24 14.89 0.25
N VAL A 9 -3.42 13.88 0.00
CA VAL A 9 -2.60 13.75 -1.21
C VAL A 9 -2.84 12.40 -1.86
N THR A 10 -3.07 12.38 -3.17
CA THR A 10 -3.45 11.15 -3.91
C THR A 10 -2.40 10.68 -4.92
N ASP A 11 -1.35 11.46 -5.14
CA ASP A 11 -0.34 11.21 -6.18
C ASP A 11 1.04 11.72 -5.73
N LEU A 12 2.09 11.14 -6.30
CA LEU A 12 3.48 11.45 -5.94
C LEU A 12 3.87 12.86 -6.38
N GLU A 13 3.31 13.34 -7.48
CA GLU A 13 3.57 14.67 -8.03
C GLU A 13 3.13 15.76 -7.06
N THR A 14 1.91 15.68 -6.53
CA THR A 14 1.36 16.58 -5.51
C THR A 14 2.19 16.50 -4.23
N LEU A 15 2.58 15.29 -3.82
CA LEU A 15 3.44 15.11 -2.65
C LEU A 15 4.82 15.75 -2.84
N LYS A 16 5.36 15.68 -4.06
CA LYS A 16 6.61 16.33 -4.46
C LYS A 16 6.46 17.85 -4.41
N TYR A 17 5.35 18.42 -4.86
CA TYR A 17 5.11 19.87 -4.74
C TYR A 17 4.98 20.31 -3.29
N LEU A 18 4.38 19.50 -2.42
CA LEU A 18 4.25 19.78 -0.99
C LEU A 18 5.60 19.99 -0.28
N VAL A 19 6.66 19.33 -0.77
CA VAL A 19 7.98 19.34 -0.15
C VAL A 19 9.06 20.14 -0.91
N GLN A 20 8.74 20.58 -2.13
CA GLN A 20 9.62 21.39 -2.98
C GLN A 20 9.99 22.74 -2.31
N ARG A 21 11.10 23.34 -2.76
CA ARG A 21 11.56 24.66 -2.30
C ARG A 21 10.95 25.77 -3.16
N ASP A 22 10.75 26.93 -2.53
CA ASP A 22 10.30 28.23 -3.07
C ASP A 22 11.03 28.76 -4.32
N GLN A 23 11.93 27.97 -4.93
CA GLN A 23 12.67 28.39 -6.11
C GLN A 23 11.90 28.16 -7.42
N ASP A 24 10.87 27.29 -7.44
CA ASP A 24 10.06 27.04 -8.62
C ASP A 24 8.79 27.91 -8.60
N SER A 25 8.85 29.03 -9.33
CA SER A 25 7.83 30.08 -9.39
C SER A 25 6.59 29.68 -10.23
N GLY A 26 5.88 28.61 -9.84
CA GLY A 26 4.64 28.15 -10.48
C GLY A 26 3.38 28.53 -9.71
N LEU A 27 2.24 28.72 -10.42
CA LEU A 27 0.93 29.03 -9.79
C LEU A 27 0.48 27.97 -8.77
N LEU A 28 0.79 26.68 -9.00
CA LEU A 28 0.51 25.60 -8.06
C LEU A 28 1.33 25.71 -6.77
N HIS A 29 2.57 26.21 -6.86
CA HIS A 29 3.42 26.45 -5.70
C HIS A 29 2.84 27.57 -4.83
N LEU A 30 2.30 28.64 -5.43
CA LEU A 30 1.67 29.73 -4.68
C LEU A 30 0.42 29.25 -3.92
N LEU A 31 -0.43 28.45 -4.57
CA LEU A 31 -1.62 27.89 -3.93
C LEU A 31 -1.26 26.89 -2.81
N LEU A 32 -0.27 26.03 -3.02
CA LEU A 32 0.16 25.07 -2.01
C LEU A 32 0.97 25.72 -0.87
N ALA A 33 1.74 26.77 -1.13
CA ALA A 33 2.45 27.53 -0.10
C ALA A 33 1.47 28.35 0.77
N GLU A 34 0.38 28.85 0.19
CA GLU A 34 -0.71 29.51 0.95
C GLU A 34 -1.56 28.50 1.74
N VAL A 35 -1.74 27.27 1.24
CA VAL A 35 -2.62 26.24 1.84
C VAL A 35 -1.89 25.27 2.76
N CYS A 36 -0.58 25.07 2.59
CA CYS A 36 0.23 24.19 3.43
C CYS A 36 1.10 25.01 4.39
N PRO A 37 0.53 25.48 5.52
CA PRO A 37 1.33 26.18 6.49
C PRO A 37 2.38 25.22 7.06
N SER A 38 3.53 25.76 7.44
CA SER A 38 4.52 25.10 8.29
C SER A 38 3.96 24.57 9.63
N SER A 39 2.66 24.82 9.88
CA SER A 39 1.84 24.29 10.96
C SER A 39 0.96 23.10 10.57
N LEU A 40 1.19 22.44 9.43
CA LEU A 40 0.46 21.22 9.08
C LEU A 40 0.72 20.15 10.15
N ARG A 41 -0.34 19.72 10.83
CA ARG A 41 -0.28 18.72 11.91
C ARG A 41 -0.74 17.33 11.46
N GLN A 42 -1.53 17.25 10.40
CA GLN A 42 -2.08 16.00 9.90
C GLN A 42 -1.96 15.92 8.38
N LEU A 43 -1.33 14.86 7.89
CA LEU A 43 -1.18 14.55 6.48
C LEU A 43 -1.73 13.16 6.22
N SER A 44 -2.61 13.04 5.24
CA SER A 44 -3.13 11.78 4.71
C SER A 44 -2.67 11.62 3.27
N ILE A 45 -2.05 10.49 2.97
CA ILE A 45 -1.49 10.18 1.66
C ILE A 45 -2.16 8.88 1.20
N THR A 46 -2.73 8.86 0.00
CA THR A 46 -3.31 7.67 -0.62
C THR A 46 -2.67 7.46 -1.96
N LEU A 47 -1.86 6.41 -2.13
CA LEU A 47 -1.15 6.15 -3.38
C LEU A 47 -1.59 4.81 -3.95
N ARG A 48 -2.06 4.85 -5.19
CA ARG A 48 -2.23 3.67 -6.04
C ARG A 48 -1.13 3.69 -7.08
N LEU A 49 -0.22 2.72 -7.03
CA LEU A 49 0.97 2.69 -7.88
C LEU A 49 1.02 1.42 -8.73
N PRO A 50 1.67 1.44 -9.90
CA PRO A 50 1.83 0.25 -10.73
C PRO A 50 2.52 -0.90 -9.99
N PRO A 51 2.15 -2.18 -10.22
CA PRO A 51 2.88 -3.32 -9.69
C PRO A 51 4.38 -3.29 -10.04
N SER A 52 4.73 -2.77 -11.21
CA SER A 52 6.12 -2.59 -11.65
C SER A 52 6.91 -1.63 -10.75
N PHE A 53 6.26 -0.61 -10.18
CA PHE A 53 6.89 0.30 -9.21
C PHE A 53 7.33 -0.47 -7.96
N PHE A 54 6.44 -1.29 -7.38
CA PHE A 54 6.74 -2.05 -6.17
C PHE A 54 7.85 -3.08 -6.39
N LYS A 55 7.86 -3.74 -7.54
CA LYS A 55 8.93 -4.67 -7.93
C LYS A 55 10.27 -3.96 -8.09
N THR A 56 10.27 -2.76 -8.68
CA THR A 56 11.50 -1.96 -8.84
C THR A 56 12.04 -1.53 -7.48
N LEU A 57 11.16 -1.10 -6.57
CA LEU A 57 11.54 -0.75 -5.19
C LEU A 57 12.08 -1.96 -4.41
N GLU A 58 11.48 -3.14 -4.56
CA GLU A 58 11.97 -4.38 -3.95
C GLU A 58 13.41 -4.70 -4.39
N ASN A 59 13.68 -4.60 -5.70
CA ASN A 59 15.02 -4.83 -6.27
C ASN A 59 16.05 -3.79 -5.78
N ASP A 60 15.65 -2.51 -5.68
CA ASP A 60 16.50 -1.44 -5.17
C ASP A 60 16.90 -1.71 -3.71
N VAL A 61 15.93 -2.06 -2.86
CA VAL A 61 16.19 -2.42 -1.45
C VAL A 61 17.10 -3.64 -1.35
N ALA A 62 16.90 -4.67 -2.16
CA ALA A 62 17.77 -5.85 -2.17
C ALA A 62 19.22 -5.48 -2.52
N SER A 63 19.42 -4.64 -3.54
CA SER A 63 20.76 -4.19 -3.97
C SER A 63 21.51 -3.41 -2.88
N LEU A 64 20.79 -2.66 -2.04
CA LEU A 64 21.37 -1.93 -0.90
C LEU A 64 21.78 -2.86 0.23
N THR A 65 21.08 -3.98 0.41
CA THR A 65 21.37 -4.96 1.48
C THR A 65 22.49 -5.94 1.14
N GLU A 66 22.73 -6.22 -0.14
CA GLU A 66 23.77 -7.16 -0.58
C GLU A 66 25.18 -6.56 -0.66
N GLY A 67 25.33 -5.24 -0.48
CA GLY A 67 26.60 -4.58 -0.18
C GLY A 67 27.76 -4.91 -1.12
N SER A 68 27.98 -4.05 -2.12
CA SER A 68 29.32 -3.62 -2.57
C SER A 68 30.44 -4.66 -2.40
N SER A 69 30.43 -5.69 -3.25
CA SER A 69 31.60 -6.53 -3.51
C SER A 69 31.72 -6.73 -5.02
N GLY A 70 32.40 -5.79 -5.68
CA GLY A 70 32.90 -6.00 -7.03
C GLY A 70 32.67 -4.84 -7.99
N SER A 71 33.74 -4.07 -8.21
CA SER A 71 34.15 -3.50 -9.50
C SER A 71 33.12 -2.68 -10.27
N GLY A 72 33.34 -1.37 -10.32
CA GLY A 72 32.81 -0.55 -11.40
C GLY A 72 33.30 -1.11 -12.74
N GLU A 73 32.37 -1.47 -13.60
CA GLU A 73 32.54 -1.32 -15.03
C GLU A 73 31.17 -1.05 -15.66
N ASP A 74 31.19 0.06 -16.37
CA ASP A 74 30.13 0.73 -17.10
C ASP A 74 29.77 -0.12 -18.32
N ILE A 75 28.64 -0.83 -18.29
CA ILE A 75 27.98 -1.32 -19.51
C ILE A 75 26.49 -1.01 -19.40
N LEU A 76 26.18 0.24 -19.74
CA LEU A 76 24.83 0.69 -20.09
C LEU A 76 24.42 0.03 -21.41
N GLU A 77 23.70 -1.10 -21.35
CA GLU A 77 22.70 -1.39 -22.37
C GLU A 77 21.42 -0.65 -21.98
N GLU A 78 21.33 0.60 -22.43
CA GLU A 78 20.10 1.39 -22.43
C GLU A 78 19.08 0.73 -23.39
N THR A 79 18.24 -0.14 -22.85
CA THR A 79 16.98 -0.48 -23.51
C THR A 79 15.99 0.69 -23.32
N PRO A 80 15.36 1.24 -24.37
CA PRO A 80 14.56 2.48 -24.28
C PRO A 80 13.14 2.28 -23.72
N HIS A 81 12.91 1.28 -22.87
CA HIS A 81 11.60 1.00 -22.29
C HIS A 81 11.72 0.93 -20.77
N ASP A 82 11.02 1.83 -20.07
CA ASP A 82 10.87 1.93 -18.59
C ASP A 82 11.68 3.01 -17.85
N GLU A 83 11.79 4.23 -18.41
CA GLU A 83 12.22 5.40 -17.62
C GLU A 83 11.22 5.77 -16.50
N ALA A 84 9.92 5.55 -16.72
CA ALA A 84 8.86 6.04 -15.82
C ALA A 84 8.88 5.42 -14.40
N PRO A 85 9.01 4.09 -14.21
CA PRO A 85 9.15 3.49 -12.88
C PRO A 85 10.39 4.00 -12.14
N SER A 86 11.49 4.22 -12.88
CA SER A 86 12.75 4.74 -12.31
C SER A 86 12.61 6.18 -11.82
N GLN A 87 11.83 7.01 -12.51
CA GLN A 87 11.56 8.39 -12.11
C GLN A 87 10.65 8.46 -10.89
N GLN A 88 9.60 7.63 -10.85
CA GLN A 88 8.72 7.52 -9.69
C GLN A 88 9.49 7.03 -8.46
N LEU A 89 10.41 6.06 -8.61
CA LEU A 89 11.26 5.59 -7.51
C LEU A 89 12.17 6.71 -6.98
N LYS A 90 12.85 7.45 -7.86
CA LYS A 90 13.65 8.62 -7.46
C LYS A 90 12.80 9.67 -6.74
N MET A 91 11.56 9.88 -7.18
CA MET A 91 10.63 10.79 -6.55
C MET A 91 10.23 10.29 -5.16
N TRP A 92 9.81 9.02 -5.05
CA TRP A 92 9.48 8.33 -3.81
C TRP A 92 10.56 8.54 -2.76
N THR A 93 11.81 8.17 -3.03
CA THR A 93 12.91 8.29 -2.06
C THR A 93 13.16 9.72 -1.62
N ARG A 94 13.10 10.69 -2.54
CA ARG A 94 13.35 12.11 -2.24
C ARG A 94 12.23 12.72 -1.40
N VAL A 95 10.98 12.37 -1.70
CA VAL A 95 9.82 13.01 -1.11
C VAL A 95 9.69 12.67 0.36
N TRP A 96 9.97 11.44 0.77
CA TRP A 96 9.91 11.04 2.18
C TRP A 96 10.97 11.74 3.04
N ALA A 97 12.21 11.82 2.55
CA ALA A 97 13.26 12.58 3.23
C ALA A 97 12.93 14.08 3.30
N ALA A 98 12.36 14.63 2.23
CA ALA A 98 11.96 16.03 2.18
C ALA A 98 10.79 16.31 3.14
N LEU A 99 9.76 15.46 3.17
CA LEU A 99 8.66 15.51 4.15
C LEU A 99 9.21 15.64 5.56
N ALA A 100 10.18 14.78 5.91
CA ALA A 100 10.77 14.79 7.23
C ALA A 100 11.50 16.10 7.56
N SER A 101 12.14 16.72 6.57
CA SER A 101 12.82 18.01 6.73
C SER A 101 11.88 19.22 6.80
N ARG A 102 10.71 19.16 6.15
CA ARG A 102 9.83 20.32 5.95
C ARG A 102 8.72 20.41 6.98
N LEU A 103 8.04 19.31 7.24
CA LEU A 103 6.82 19.30 8.04
C LEU A 103 7.14 19.08 9.52
N LYS A 104 7.89 20.01 10.12
CA LYS A 104 8.38 19.87 11.50
C LYS A 104 7.28 19.88 12.57
N GLN A 105 6.09 20.39 12.23
CA GLN A 105 4.92 20.38 13.11
C GLN A 105 3.95 19.21 12.82
N LEU A 106 4.30 18.31 11.90
CA LEU A 106 3.48 17.14 11.59
C LEU A 106 3.41 16.23 12.82
N GLN A 107 2.19 15.94 13.26
CA GLN A 107 1.92 15.08 14.42
C GLN A 107 1.35 13.72 14.01
N SER A 108 0.58 13.68 12.92
CA SER A 108 -0.02 12.44 12.40
C SER A 108 0.20 12.32 10.90
N LEU A 109 0.68 11.15 10.50
CA LEU A 109 0.83 10.75 9.11
C LEU A 109 0.00 9.49 8.85
N GLN A 110 -0.92 9.56 7.90
CA GLN A 110 -1.69 8.41 7.44
C GLN A 110 -1.26 8.10 6.01
N ILE A 111 -0.91 6.85 5.75
CA ILE A 111 -0.46 6.40 4.42
C ILE A 111 -1.34 5.23 4.00
N TRP A 112 -2.04 5.35 2.89
CA TRP A 112 -2.74 4.26 2.23
C TRP A 112 -1.94 3.89 0.99
N LEU A 113 -1.50 2.65 0.89
CA LEU A 113 -0.77 2.13 -0.27
C LEU A 113 -1.56 1.01 -0.89
N ASP A 114 -1.79 1.06 -2.19
CA ASP A 114 -2.41 -0.01 -2.97
C ASP A 114 -1.74 -0.07 -4.35
N ASN A 115 -1.97 -1.17 -5.08
CA ASN A 115 -1.62 -1.26 -6.47
C ASN A 115 -2.80 -0.81 -7.35
N ASP A 116 -2.50 -0.28 -8.53
CA ASP A 116 -3.52 0.16 -9.50
C ASP A 116 -4.03 -0.97 -10.40
N ASP A 117 -3.50 -2.17 -10.22
CA ASP A 117 -3.82 -3.38 -10.97
C ASP A 117 -4.85 -4.25 -10.25
N LYS A 118 -5.34 -5.29 -10.94
CA LYS A 118 -6.27 -6.26 -10.35
C LYS A 118 -5.57 -7.32 -9.50
N SER A 119 -4.26 -7.53 -9.73
CA SER A 119 -3.47 -8.50 -8.97
C SER A 119 -3.54 -8.29 -7.46
N SER A 120 -3.49 -9.41 -6.74
CA SER A 120 -3.49 -9.42 -5.29
C SER A 120 -2.30 -8.68 -4.69
N TRP A 121 -2.58 -7.95 -3.62
CA TRP A 121 -1.57 -7.26 -2.84
C TRP A 121 -0.58 -8.25 -2.19
N SER A 122 -0.93 -9.53 -2.03
CA SER A 122 0.00 -10.56 -1.56
C SER A 122 1.19 -10.80 -2.51
N MET A 123 1.15 -10.27 -3.73
CA MET A 123 2.31 -10.30 -4.64
C MET A 123 3.35 -9.22 -4.29
N VAL A 124 2.97 -8.22 -3.47
CA VAL A 124 3.81 -7.07 -3.12
C VAL A 124 4.65 -7.38 -1.87
N ASN A 125 5.95 -7.11 -1.92
CA ASN A 125 6.83 -7.23 -0.74
C ASN A 125 6.65 -6.03 0.21
N GLU A 126 5.61 -6.09 1.05
CA GLU A 126 5.28 -5.05 2.02
C GLU A 126 6.46 -4.70 2.93
N ARG A 127 7.25 -5.71 3.30
CA ARG A 127 8.39 -5.53 4.20
C ARG A 127 9.47 -4.67 3.56
N ALA A 128 9.81 -4.89 2.29
CA ALA A 128 10.76 -4.05 1.58
C ALA A 128 10.27 -2.58 1.53
N ILE A 129 8.99 -2.37 1.23
CA ILE A 129 8.39 -1.03 1.12
C ILE A 129 8.42 -0.31 2.48
N LEU A 130 7.92 -0.95 3.53
CA LEU A 130 7.82 -0.32 4.85
C LEU A 130 9.21 -0.16 5.49
N SER A 131 10.16 -1.06 5.25
CA SER A 131 11.54 -0.85 5.68
C SER A 131 12.16 0.39 5.03
N HIS A 132 11.95 0.60 3.73
CA HIS A 132 12.41 1.80 3.03
C HIS A 132 11.74 3.08 3.59
N LEU A 133 10.42 3.04 3.83
CA LEU A 133 9.69 4.16 4.44
C LEU A 133 10.18 4.47 5.86
N ALA A 134 10.38 3.46 6.69
CA ALA A 134 10.83 3.61 8.07
C ALA A 134 12.24 4.21 8.13
N ALA A 135 13.12 3.84 7.20
CA ALA A 135 14.45 4.44 7.07
C ALA A 135 14.38 5.93 6.68
N SER A 136 13.39 6.31 5.87
CA SER A 136 13.23 7.69 5.37
C SER A 136 12.48 8.61 6.36
N ILE A 137 11.54 8.05 7.13
CA ILE A 137 10.61 8.77 8.01
C ILE A 137 10.65 8.10 9.38
N SER A 138 11.78 8.19 10.07
CA SER A 138 11.82 7.76 11.47
C SER A 138 11.16 8.82 12.36
N ILE A 139 10.55 8.42 13.48
CA ILE A 139 9.99 9.35 14.48
C ILE A 139 11.06 10.34 15.00
N GLY A 140 12.35 9.98 14.93
CA GLY A 140 13.45 10.90 15.24
C GLY A 140 13.73 11.96 14.16
N SER A 141 13.31 11.74 12.92
CA SER A 141 13.53 12.67 11.80
C SER A 141 12.52 13.83 11.77
N ILE A 142 11.33 13.61 12.34
CA ILE A 142 10.25 14.60 12.48
C ILE A 142 9.96 14.79 13.97
N PRO A 143 10.50 15.83 14.63
CA PRO A 143 10.41 16.00 16.09
C PRO A 143 8.99 16.04 16.67
N GLY A 144 7.98 16.41 15.86
CA GLY A 144 6.59 16.49 16.28
C GLY A 144 5.75 15.25 15.96
N LEU A 145 6.29 14.25 15.25
CA LEU A 145 5.51 13.13 14.73
C LEU A 145 5.23 12.12 15.84
N GLU A 146 3.96 12.02 16.22
CA GLU A 146 3.50 11.15 17.30
C GLU A 146 2.96 9.82 16.76
N HIS A 147 2.33 9.84 15.58
CA HIS A 147 1.65 8.67 15.03
C HIS A 147 1.82 8.55 13.51
N VAL A 148 2.20 7.35 13.07
CA VAL A 148 2.16 6.97 11.65
C VAL A 148 1.28 5.73 11.50
N SER A 149 0.18 5.86 10.77
CA SER A 149 -0.65 4.73 10.35
C SER A 149 -0.40 4.40 8.90
N VAL A 150 -0.28 3.11 8.61
CA VAL A 150 -0.16 2.60 7.25
C VAL A 150 -1.32 1.65 6.99
N ASN A 151 -2.20 2.00 6.07
CA ASN A 151 -3.28 1.15 5.61
C ASN A 151 -2.82 0.41 4.36
N LEU A 152 -2.83 -0.91 4.42
CA LEU A 152 -2.50 -1.81 3.32
C LEU A 152 -3.72 -2.65 2.96
N PRO A 153 -3.84 -3.13 1.72
CA PRO A 153 -4.81 -4.14 1.38
C PRO A 153 -4.71 -5.38 2.26
N LEU A 154 -5.85 -6.04 2.42
CA LEU A 154 -5.92 -7.38 2.98
C LEU A 154 -5.10 -8.34 2.13
N LEU A 155 -4.36 -9.23 2.80
CA LEU A 155 -3.62 -10.28 2.11
C LEU A 155 -4.53 -11.47 1.86
N HIS A 156 -4.35 -12.08 0.70
CA HIS A 156 -4.90 -13.38 0.43
C HIS A 156 -4.16 -14.43 1.29
N PRO A 157 -4.84 -15.19 2.17
CA PRO A 157 -4.19 -16.08 3.14
C PRO A 157 -3.32 -17.19 2.53
N ARG A 158 -3.58 -17.56 1.28
CA ARG A 158 -2.78 -18.57 0.54
C ARG A 158 -1.40 -18.07 0.12
N TYR A 159 -1.27 -16.77 -0.13
CA TYR A 159 -0.08 -16.18 -0.77
C TYR A 159 0.75 -15.32 0.19
N GLU A 160 0.25 -15.04 1.39
CA GLU A 160 1.05 -14.35 2.40
C GLU A 160 2.20 -15.22 2.90
N THR A 161 3.33 -14.59 3.16
CA THR A 161 4.55 -15.22 3.68
C THR A 161 5.21 -14.29 4.69
N PRO A 162 5.76 -14.81 5.80
CA PRO A 162 6.39 -13.97 6.81
C PRO A 162 7.65 -13.25 6.29
N GLU A 163 8.29 -13.74 5.24
CA GLU A 163 9.48 -13.11 4.64
C GLU A 163 9.14 -11.83 3.85
N ARG A 164 7.95 -11.77 3.23
CA ARG A 164 7.51 -10.62 2.40
C ARG A 164 6.47 -9.74 3.09
N HIS A 165 5.75 -10.28 4.07
CA HIS A 165 4.55 -9.65 4.65
C HIS A 165 4.61 -9.57 6.17
N PHE A 166 3.85 -8.62 6.73
CA PHE A 166 3.64 -8.55 8.18
C PHE A 166 2.47 -9.44 8.57
N THR A 167 2.78 -10.68 8.92
CA THR A 167 1.86 -11.71 9.44
C THR A 167 2.09 -11.95 10.94
N LYS A 168 1.17 -12.64 11.61
CA LYS A 168 1.25 -12.93 13.07
C LYS A 168 2.51 -13.74 13.44
N ASP A 169 2.95 -14.62 12.55
CA ASP A 169 4.11 -15.50 12.76
C ASP A 169 5.44 -14.86 12.29
N GLY A 170 5.36 -13.70 11.64
CA GLY A 170 6.50 -12.98 11.13
C GLY A 170 7.08 -11.96 12.13
N PRO A 171 8.29 -11.45 11.85
CA PRO A 171 8.83 -10.29 12.54
C PRO A 171 7.86 -9.10 12.56
N SER A 172 7.77 -8.44 13.72
CA SER A 172 6.92 -7.27 13.92
C SER A 172 7.26 -6.12 12.96
N PRO A 173 6.28 -5.28 12.60
CA PRO A 173 6.51 -4.09 11.79
C PRO A 173 7.44 -3.08 12.48
N PRO A 174 8.03 -2.14 11.72
CA PRO A 174 8.79 -1.03 12.29
C PRO A 174 8.00 -0.34 13.41
N ALA A 175 8.62 -0.13 14.57
CA ALA A 175 7.94 0.36 15.77
C ALA A 175 7.26 1.73 15.60
N CYS A 176 7.65 2.50 14.59
CA CYS A 176 7.02 3.77 14.26
C CYS A 176 5.68 3.64 13.53
N PHE A 177 5.33 2.45 13.03
CA PHE A 177 4.17 2.23 12.18
C PHE A 177 3.09 1.43 12.90
N THR A 178 1.84 1.89 12.77
CA THR A 178 0.65 1.11 13.04
C THR A 178 0.09 0.62 11.71
N ILE A 179 0.18 -0.68 11.42
CA ILE A 179 -0.36 -1.25 10.20
C ILE A 179 -1.84 -1.58 10.41
N GLN A 180 -2.67 -1.12 9.49
CA GLN A 180 -4.08 -1.46 9.37
C GLN A 180 -4.29 -2.16 8.02
N ARG A 181 -5.27 -3.06 7.97
CA ARG A 181 -5.63 -3.76 6.73
C ARG A 181 -7.05 -3.46 6.33
N SER A 182 -7.26 -3.21 5.04
CA SER A 182 -8.59 -2.96 4.47
C SER A 182 -8.87 -3.87 3.29
N LEU A 183 -10.11 -4.30 3.15
CA LEU A 183 -10.58 -5.01 1.96
C LEU A 183 -10.56 -4.06 0.76
N ARG A 184 -10.00 -4.51 -0.37
CA ARG A 184 -10.08 -3.77 -1.63
C ARG A 184 -11.49 -3.89 -2.21
N PRO A 185 -11.98 -2.90 -2.97
CA PRO A 185 -13.17 -3.08 -3.79
C PRO A 185 -12.98 -4.32 -4.68
N ILE A 186 -13.91 -5.27 -4.59
CA ILE A 186 -13.86 -6.53 -5.35
C ILE A 186 -14.58 -6.42 -6.71
N LEU A 187 -15.52 -5.47 -6.81
CA LEU A 187 -16.28 -5.20 -8.02
C LEU A 187 -15.67 -4.03 -8.78
N HIS A 188 -15.39 -4.25 -10.06
CA HIS A 188 -14.85 -3.25 -10.97
C HIS A 188 -15.79 -3.07 -12.17
N SER A 189 -15.85 -1.86 -12.69
CA SER A 189 -16.60 -1.55 -13.91
C SER A 189 -15.64 -1.44 -15.08
N GLU A 190 -15.80 -2.29 -16.09
CA GLU A 190 -15.01 -2.29 -17.32
C GLU A 190 -15.87 -1.80 -18.49
N GLU A 191 -15.37 -0.82 -19.25
CA GLU A 191 -16.06 -0.32 -20.44
C GLU A 191 -15.81 -1.27 -21.63
N ILE A 192 -16.83 -2.05 -22.00
CA ILE A 192 -16.74 -3.03 -23.08
C ILE A 192 -17.08 -2.43 -24.46
N ALA A 193 -17.81 -1.32 -24.46
CA ALA A 193 -18.07 -0.49 -25.63
C ALA A 193 -18.37 0.95 -25.15
N PRO A 194 -18.24 1.99 -26.00
CA PRO A 194 -18.49 3.37 -25.58
C PRO A 194 -19.85 3.56 -24.87
N GLY A 195 -19.80 3.91 -23.59
CA GLY A 195 -20.97 4.08 -22.72
C GLY A 195 -21.61 2.78 -22.20
N GLN A 196 -21.04 1.61 -22.50
CA GLN A 196 -21.49 0.31 -22.02
C GLN A 196 -20.46 -0.29 -21.06
N PHE A 197 -20.91 -0.52 -19.84
CA PHE A 197 -20.08 -1.03 -18.76
C PHE A 197 -20.51 -2.44 -18.34
N HIS A 198 -19.53 -3.27 -18.02
CA HIS A 198 -19.71 -4.57 -17.42
C HIS A 198 -19.07 -4.57 -16.03
N VAL A 199 -19.80 -5.06 -15.03
CA VAL A 199 -19.23 -5.25 -13.69
C VAL A 199 -18.51 -6.59 -13.68
N THR A 200 -17.20 -6.55 -13.51
CA THR A 200 -16.35 -7.73 -13.35
C THR A 200 -16.00 -7.90 -11.88
N ASP A 201 -16.11 -9.13 -11.41
CA ASP A 201 -15.46 -9.58 -10.19
C ASP A 201 -14.12 -10.22 -10.60
N ASP A 202 -13.02 -9.64 -10.14
CA ASP A 202 -11.66 -10.06 -10.48
C ASP A 202 -10.77 -10.10 -9.24
N SER A 203 -11.39 -10.27 -8.07
CA SER A 203 -10.70 -10.21 -6.79
C SER A 203 -10.44 -11.62 -6.28
N GLU A 204 -9.15 -11.93 -6.07
CA GLU A 204 -8.75 -13.13 -5.34
C GLU A 204 -9.35 -13.20 -3.92
N LEU A 205 -9.85 -12.08 -3.38
CA LEU A 205 -10.50 -12.00 -2.06
C LEU A 205 -12.01 -12.22 -2.11
N THR A 206 -12.61 -12.47 -3.27
CA THR A 206 -14.07 -12.65 -3.43
C THR A 206 -14.57 -13.79 -2.56
N ILE A 207 -13.82 -14.89 -2.49
CA ILE A 207 -14.13 -16.01 -1.61
C ILE A 207 -14.24 -15.62 -0.13
N LEU A 208 -13.43 -14.66 0.33
CA LEU A 208 -13.48 -14.19 1.72
C LEU A 208 -14.74 -13.38 1.98
N VAL A 209 -15.20 -12.63 0.97
CA VAL A 209 -16.42 -11.82 1.04
C VAL A 209 -17.64 -12.74 0.99
N GLU A 210 -17.68 -13.69 0.06
CA GLU A 210 -18.73 -14.70 -0.02
C GLU A 210 -18.85 -15.47 1.30
N LEU A 211 -17.75 -16.00 1.84
CA LEU A 211 -17.74 -16.67 3.15
C LEU A 211 -18.25 -15.79 4.29
N PHE A 212 -17.94 -14.50 4.24
CA PHE A 212 -18.41 -13.54 5.23
C PHE A 212 -19.91 -13.25 5.09
N GLU A 213 -20.46 -13.29 3.87
CA GLU A 213 -21.87 -13.06 3.57
C GLU A 213 -22.76 -14.30 3.82
N ILE A 214 -22.24 -15.51 3.61
CA ILE A 214 -22.97 -16.80 3.73
C ILE A 214 -23.18 -17.24 5.20
N GLN A 215 -23.05 -16.34 6.18
CA GLN A 215 -23.12 -16.69 7.61
C GLN A 215 -24.42 -17.44 7.96
N PRO A 216 -24.34 -18.70 8.42
CA PRO A 216 -25.50 -19.59 8.50
C PRO A 216 -26.47 -19.25 9.63
N ASP A 217 -26.14 -18.34 10.56
CA ASP A 217 -27.05 -17.91 11.63
C ASP A 217 -26.71 -16.50 12.15
N ALA A 218 -27.73 -15.63 12.26
CA ALA A 218 -27.62 -14.27 12.80
C ALA A 218 -27.24 -14.19 14.29
N SER A 219 -27.01 -15.33 14.96
CA SER A 219 -26.60 -15.40 16.37
C SER A 219 -25.09 -15.44 16.58
N GLU A 220 -24.30 -15.83 15.57
CA GLU A 220 -22.83 -15.78 15.60
C GLU A 220 -22.35 -14.76 14.57
N ASN A 221 -22.39 -13.47 14.92
CA ASN A 221 -21.79 -12.41 14.10
C ASN A 221 -20.27 -12.61 14.06
N ARG A 222 -19.80 -13.41 13.11
CA ARG A 222 -18.38 -13.61 12.84
C ARG A 222 -17.87 -12.35 12.13
N SER A 223 -16.77 -11.78 12.59
CA SER A 223 -16.16 -10.64 11.90
C SER A 223 -15.40 -11.08 10.64
N LEU A 224 -15.16 -10.18 9.69
CA LEU A 224 -14.31 -10.48 8.52
C LEU A 224 -12.91 -10.97 8.95
N ALA A 225 -12.37 -10.43 10.06
CA ALA A 225 -11.09 -10.86 10.60
C ALA A 225 -11.11 -12.34 11.03
N ASP A 226 -12.22 -12.78 11.63
CA ASP A 226 -12.39 -14.18 12.05
C ASP A 226 -12.52 -15.12 10.84
N VAL A 227 -13.18 -14.68 9.76
CA VAL A 227 -13.23 -15.43 8.48
C VAL A 227 -11.82 -15.58 7.90
N VAL A 228 -11.06 -14.49 7.83
CA VAL A 228 -9.68 -14.50 7.34
C VAL A 228 -8.79 -15.42 8.18
N ASP A 229 -8.92 -15.37 9.51
CA ASP A 229 -8.16 -16.25 10.41
C ASP A 229 -8.54 -17.72 10.22
N TRP A 230 -9.82 -18.05 10.03
CA TRP A 230 -10.27 -19.40 9.72
C TRP A 230 -9.73 -19.91 8.37
N VAL A 231 -9.81 -19.11 7.32
CA VAL A 231 -9.27 -19.47 5.99
C VAL A 231 -7.77 -19.69 6.07
N ARG A 232 -7.04 -18.83 6.79
CA ARG A 232 -5.59 -19.01 7.03
C ARG A 232 -5.29 -20.34 7.73
N GLU A 233 -6.05 -20.69 8.77
CA GLU A 233 -5.87 -21.96 9.48
C GLU A 233 -6.17 -23.16 8.59
N ALA A 234 -7.21 -23.10 7.75
CA ALA A 234 -7.56 -24.14 6.79
C ALA A 234 -6.42 -24.36 5.77
N TRP A 235 -5.90 -23.29 5.17
CA TRP A 235 -4.74 -23.37 4.30
C TRP A 235 -3.51 -23.96 5.01
N GLY A 236 -3.26 -23.55 6.27
CA GLY A 236 -2.19 -24.10 7.09
C GLY A 236 -2.30 -25.61 7.36
N LYS A 237 -3.51 -26.17 7.29
CA LYS A 237 -3.79 -27.62 7.37
C LYS A 237 -3.77 -28.32 6.01
N GLY A 238 -3.52 -27.59 4.91
CA GLY A 238 -3.54 -28.11 3.55
C GLY A 238 -4.95 -28.28 2.98
N VAL A 239 -5.96 -27.62 3.56
CA VAL A 239 -7.32 -27.59 3.02
C VAL A 239 -7.40 -26.52 1.94
N ASP A 240 -7.91 -26.91 0.77
CA ASP A 240 -8.17 -26.00 -0.34
C ASP A 240 -9.57 -25.41 -0.19
N VAL A 241 -9.65 -24.26 0.47
CA VAL A 241 -10.91 -23.57 0.77
C VAL A 241 -11.63 -23.11 -0.52
N GLU A 242 -10.86 -22.76 -1.55
CA GLU A 242 -11.39 -22.40 -2.88
C GLU A 242 -12.10 -23.59 -3.51
N ALA A 243 -11.45 -24.75 -3.55
CA ALA A 243 -12.06 -25.96 -4.08
C ALA A 243 -13.29 -26.42 -3.28
N GLU A 244 -13.27 -26.29 -1.95
CA GLU A 244 -14.43 -26.64 -1.11
C GLU A 244 -15.64 -25.74 -1.40
N ILE A 245 -15.42 -24.43 -1.56
CA ILE A 245 -16.52 -23.49 -1.85
C ILE A 245 -17.04 -23.67 -3.27
N GLU A 246 -16.16 -23.85 -4.25
CA GLU A 246 -16.57 -24.19 -5.61
C GLU A 246 -17.43 -25.47 -5.63
N ALA A 247 -17.07 -26.49 -4.84
CA ALA A 247 -17.88 -27.70 -4.72
C ALA A 247 -19.27 -27.40 -4.14
N LEU A 248 -19.36 -26.59 -3.08
CA LEU A 248 -20.64 -26.22 -2.46
C LEU A 248 -21.53 -25.37 -3.40
N ILE A 249 -20.94 -24.47 -4.19
CA ILE A 249 -21.65 -23.71 -5.23
C ILE A 249 -22.18 -24.66 -6.30
N ASN A 250 -21.34 -25.59 -6.78
CA ASN A 250 -21.73 -26.57 -7.80
C ASN A 250 -22.81 -27.56 -7.29
N GLU A 251 -22.83 -27.84 -6.00
CA GLU A 251 -23.87 -28.65 -5.34
C GLU A 251 -25.16 -27.87 -5.05
N GLY A 252 -25.18 -26.55 -5.32
CA GLY A 252 -26.34 -25.67 -5.11
C GLY A 252 -26.63 -25.41 -3.62
N ILE A 253 -25.64 -25.61 -2.76
CA ILE A 253 -25.72 -25.37 -1.32
C ILE A 253 -25.50 -23.88 -1.02
N ILE A 254 -24.71 -23.21 -1.86
CA ILE A 254 -24.39 -21.78 -1.81
C ILE A 254 -24.85 -21.16 -3.14
N ILE A 255 -25.54 -20.00 -3.08
CA ILE A 255 -26.11 -19.30 -4.24
C ILE A 255 -25.35 -17.99 -4.48
#